data_AF-A0A522MFM8-F1
#
_entry.id   AF-A0A522MFM8-F1
#
_cell.length_a   1.000
_cell.length_b   1.000
_cell.length_c   1.000
_cell.angle_alpha   90.00
_cell.angle_beta   90.00
_cell.angle_gamma   90.00
#
_symmetry.space_group_name_H-M   'P 1'
#
loop_
_entity.id
_entity.type
_entity.pdbx_description
1 polymer ?
#
loop_
_entity_poly.entity_id
_entity_poly.type
_entity_poly.pdbx_seq_one_letter_code
_entity_poly.pdbx_strand_id
1 'polypeptide(L)' 'MLVENTPIDYLDFASPVSGLGSKMGLDATNKWPGETQREWGRTIAMDAEVTARMDSLFVALGL' A
#
# COMPACT_ATOMS: atom_id res chain seq x y z
N MET A 1 -9.30 -7.29 7.79
CA MET A 1 -10.71 -7.68 7.59
C MET A 1 -10.74 -8.80 6.57
N LEU A 2 -11.51 -9.85 6.83
CA LEU A 2 -11.75 -10.94 5.88
C LEU A 2 -13.25 -11.07 5.67
N VAL A 3 -13.67 -11.14 4.41
CA VAL A 3 -15.05 -11.40 4.02
C VAL A 3 -15.05 -12.68 3.19
N GLU A 4 -15.76 -13.68 3.67
CA GLU A 4 -15.90 -14.98 3.00
C GLU A 4 -17.10 -14.98 2.04
N ASN A 5 -17.18 -15.99 1.17
CA ASN A 5 -18.31 -16.22 0.26
C ASN A 5 -18.63 -15.04 -0.66
N THR A 6 -17.59 -14.43 -1.24
CA THR A 6 -17.73 -13.34 -2.20
C THR A 6 -17.47 -13.83 -3.63
N PRO A 7 -18.08 -13.20 -4.65
CA PRO A 7 -17.83 -13.55 -6.04
C PRO A 7 -16.34 -13.39 -6.41
N ILE A 8 -15.73 -14.42 -6.97
CA ILE A 8 -14.33 -14.46 -7.46
C ILE A 8 -14.34 -14.96 -8.91
N ASP A 9 -13.27 -14.69 -9.66
CA ASP A 9 -13.13 -15.20 -11.03
C ASP A 9 -13.22 -16.74 -11.05
N TYR A 10 -13.98 -17.29 -12.01
CA TYR A 10 -14.07 -18.73 -12.24
C TYR A 10 -12.70 -19.35 -12.58
N LEU A 11 -11.81 -18.56 -13.20
CA LEU A 11 -10.45 -18.99 -13.57
C LEU A 11 -9.47 -19.00 -12.39
N ASP A 12 -9.86 -18.47 -11.23
CA ASP A 12 -9.02 -18.49 -10.03
C ASP A 12 -9.07 -19.86 -9.33
N PHE A 13 -8.08 -20.70 -9.64
CA PHE A 13 -7.93 -22.04 -9.05
C PHE A 13 -7.54 -22.05 -7.58
N ALA A 14 -7.17 -20.89 -7.00
CA ALA A 14 -6.91 -20.76 -5.57
C ALA A 14 -8.21 -20.58 -4.77
N SER A 15 -9.35 -20.35 -5.44
CA SER A 15 -10.66 -20.33 -4.80
C SER A 15 -11.10 -21.73 -4.37
N PRO A 16 -11.72 -21.88 -3.18
CA PRO A 16 -12.15 -23.19 -2.69
C PRO A 16 -13.28 -23.81 -3.52
N VAL A 17 -14.10 -22.97 -4.16
CA VAL A 17 -15.14 -23.35 -5.10
C VAL A 17 -15.10 -22.38 -6.27
N SER A 18 -15.19 -22.88 -7.50
CA SER A 18 -15.10 -22.01 -8.66
C SER A 18 -16.20 -20.93 -8.65
N GLY A 19 -15.80 -19.68 -8.82
CA GLY A 19 -16.69 -18.51 -8.73
C GLY A 19 -16.92 -17.97 -7.31
N LEU A 20 -16.43 -18.65 -6.26
CA LEU A 20 -16.68 -18.29 -4.86
C LEU A 20 -15.42 -18.39 -4.01
N GLY A 21 -15.03 -17.26 -3.40
CA GLY A 21 -13.86 -17.22 -2.53
C GLY A 21 -13.96 -16.13 -1.47
N SER A 22 -12.84 -15.80 -0.84
CA SER A 22 -12.76 -14.76 0.18
C SER A 22 -12.03 -13.53 -0.35
N LYS A 23 -12.27 -12.37 0.27
CA LYS A 23 -11.51 -11.13 0.05
C LYS A 23 -10.89 -10.67 1.34
N MET A 24 -9.63 -10.27 1.26
CA MET A 24 -8.87 -9.74 2.38
C MET A 24 -8.67 -8.24 2.21
N GLY A 25 -9.15 -7.47 3.19
CA GLY A 25 -8.83 -6.05 3.35
C GLY A 25 -7.73 -5.89 4.40
N LEU A 26 -6.59 -5.37 3.97
CA LEU A 26 -5.47 -5.01 4.83
C LEU A 26 -5.42 -3.48 4.95
N ASP A 27 -5.67 -2.95 6.15
CA ASP A 27 -5.53 -1.52 6.39
C ASP A 27 -4.10 -1.18 6.83
N ALA A 28 -3.27 -0.85 5.84
CA ALA A 28 -1.88 -0.44 6.01
C ALA A 28 -1.69 1.09 6.12
N THR A 29 -2.76 1.86 6.41
CA THR A 29 -2.65 3.31 6.58
C THR A 29 -2.03 3.69 7.93
N ASN A 30 -1.55 4.93 8.02
CA ASN A 30 -1.16 5.51 9.32
C ASN A 30 -2.38 5.61 10.24
N LYS A 31 -2.24 5.18 11.49
CA LYS A 31 -3.37 5.11 12.43
C LYS A 31 -3.56 6.42 13.18
N TRP A 32 -4.80 6.89 13.24
CA TRP A 32 -5.18 8.14 13.90
C TRP A 32 -5.45 7.94 15.40
N PRO A 33 -5.53 9.03 16.20
CA PRO A 33 -5.98 8.94 17.58
C PRO A 33 -7.35 8.24 17.68
N GLY A 34 -7.43 7.20 18.52
CA GLY A 34 -8.61 6.34 18.64
C GLY A 34 -8.46 4.97 17.96
N GLU A 35 -7.62 4.86 16.93
CA GLU A 35 -7.26 3.58 16.30
C GLU A 35 -6.01 2.95 16.95
N THR A 36 -5.21 3.77 17.62
CA THR A 36 -4.02 3.35 18.37
C THR A 36 -3.87 4.20 19.65
N GLN A 37 -3.26 3.62 20.68
CA GLN A 37 -2.85 4.31 21.91
C GLN A 37 -1.36 4.70 21.90
N ARG A 38 -0.63 4.32 20.84
CA ARG A 38 0.81 4.56 20.71
C ARG A 38 1.06 5.80 19.87
N GLU A 39 2.17 6.48 20.13
CA GLU A 39 2.69 7.49 19.20
C GLU A 39 2.99 6.81 17.85
N TRP A 40 2.47 7.39 16.77
CA TRP A 40 2.72 6.91 15.43
C TRP A 40 4.00 7.52 14.86
N GLY A 41 4.74 6.73 14.07
CA GLY A 41 5.99 7.19 13.45
C GLY A 41 5.76 8.36 12.49
N ARG A 42 6.75 9.24 12.37
CA ARG A 42 6.76 10.30 11.37
C ARG A 42 7.45 9.80 10.10
N THR A 43 6.76 9.89 8.97
CA THR A 43 7.32 9.52 7.67
C THR A 43 8.50 10.43 7.35
N ILE A 44 9.61 9.84 6.90
CA ILE A 44 10.73 10.59 6.34
C ILE A 44 10.33 11.04 4.94
N ALA A 45 10.41 12.35 4.69
CA ALA A 45 10.22 12.94 3.37
C ALA A 45 11.55 13.51 2.87
N MET A 46 11.78 13.42 1.56
CA MET A 46 12.91 14.12 0.95
C MET A 46 12.67 15.63 1.00
N ASP A 47 13.75 16.38 1.20
CA ASP A 47 13.71 17.84 1.09
C ASP A 47 13.50 18.24 -0.38
N ALA A 48 12.55 19.13 -0.64
CA ALA A 48 12.14 19.49 -2.00
C ALA A 48 13.25 20.17 -2.80
N GLU A 49 14.09 20.99 -2.15
CA GLU A 49 15.22 21.66 -2.81
C GLU A 49 16.31 20.65 -3.15
N VAL A 50 16.58 19.71 -2.24
CA VAL A 50 17.53 18.62 -2.47
C VAL A 50 17.07 17.74 -3.63
N THR A 51 15.79 17.35 -3.66
CA THR A 51 15.21 16.56 -4.76
C THR A 51 15.36 17.29 -6.10
N ALA A 52 14.94 18.55 -6.19
CA ALA A 52 15.02 19.32 -7.44
C ALA A 52 16.47 19.47 -7.96
N ARG A 53 17.43 19.67 -7.05
CA ARG A 53 18.85 19.73 -7.40
C ARG A 53 19.36 18.39 -7.92
N MET A 54 19.02 17.29 -7.23
CA MET A 54 19.49 15.96 -7.62
C MET A 54 18.88 15.50 -8.94
N ASP A 55 17.61 15.80 -9.19
CA ASP A 55 16.96 15.53 -10.48
C ASP A 55 17.69 16.23 -11.64
N SER A 56 18.04 17.50 -11.45
CA SER A 56 18.80 18.27 -12.46
C SER A 56 20.19 17.68 -12.70
N LEU A 57 20.89 17.24 -11.64
CA LEU A 57 22.21 16.61 -11.74
C LEU A 57 22.14 15.24 -12.41
N PHE A 58 21.12 14.45 -12.08
CA PHE A 58 20.90 13.13 -12.65
C PHE A 58 20.80 13.20 -14.18
N VAL A 59 19.99 14.13 -14.69
CA VAL A 59 19.86 14.42 -16.12
C VAL A 59 21.19 14.88 -16.73
N ALA A 60 21.91 15.79 -16.07
CA ALA A 60 23.19 16.30 -16.56
C ALA A 60 24.30 15.23 -16.63
N LEU A 61 24.23 14.22 -15.75
CA LEU A 61 25.16 13.09 -15.71
C LEU A 61 24.75 11.95 -16.67
N GLY A 62 23.57 12.05 -17.30
CA GLY A 62 23.06 11.04 -18.22
C GLY A 62 22.73 9.70 -17.55
N LEU A 63 22.33 9.75 -16.27
CA LEU A 63 21.88 8.59 -15.51
C LEU A 63 20.37 8.40 -15.63
#